data_AF-A0A2H6ENI5-F1
#
_entry.id   AF-A0A2H6ENI5-F1
#
_cell.length_a   1.000
_cell.length_b   1.000
_cell.length_c   1.000
_cell.angle_alpha   90.00
_cell.angle_beta   90.00
_cell.angle_gamma   90.00
#
_symmetry.space_group_name_H-M   'P 1'
#
loop_
_entity.id
_entity.type
_entity.pdbx_description
1 polymer ?
#
loop_
_entity_poly.entity_id
_entity_poly.type
_entity_poly.pdbx_seq_one_letter_code
_entity_poly.pdbx_strand_id
1 'polypeptide(L)' 'MDASITVHREMIPGLLESIYEISLMKEFEMRNIKALNQAAILLFYKGYELNKDFRIDILAEDEIIIEIKFSEIMHPVFEA' A
#
# COMPACT_ATOMS: atom_id res chain seq x y z
N MET A 1 2.88 7.81 -9.19
CA MET A 1 2.51 6.79 -10.21
C MET A 1 3.72 6.07 -10.78
N ASP A 2 4.79 6.78 -11.18
CA ASP A 2 6.00 6.17 -11.75
C ASP A 2 6.65 5.10 -10.86
N ALA A 3 6.81 5.36 -9.55
CA ALA A 3 7.35 4.38 -8.60
C ALA A 3 6.59 3.04 -8.59
N SER A 4 5.26 3.08 -8.55
CA SER A 4 4.41 1.88 -8.58
C SER A 4 4.53 1.12 -9.91
N ILE A 5 4.68 1.84 -11.02
CA ILE A 5 4.89 1.24 -12.35
C ILE A 5 6.26 0.58 -12.43
N THR A 6 7.31 1.23 -11.92
CA THR A 6 8.66 0.65 -11.84
C THR A 6 8.63 -0.66 -11.04
N VAL A 7 8.07 -0.64 -9.84
CA VAL A 7 7.95 -1.85 -9.01
C VAL A 7 7.13 -2.94 -9.73
N HIS A 8 6.01 -2.59 -10.35
CA HIS A 8 5.20 -3.57 -11.08
C HIS A 8 5.94 -4.19 -12.29
N ARG A 9 6.82 -3.42 -12.95
CA ARG A 9 7.60 -3.90 -14.10
C ARG A 9 8.77 -4.78 -13.69
N GLU A 10 9.46 -4.43 -12.59
CA GLU A 10 10.62 -5.16 -12.10
C GLU A 10 10.22 -6.43 -11.33
N MET A 11 9.08 -6.40 -10.63
CA MET A 11 8.59 -7.53 -9.84
C MET A 11 7.70 -8.44 -10.67
N ILE A 12 7.93 -9.75 -10.56
CA ILE A 12 7.13 -10.76 -11.27
C ILE A 12 5.68 -10.72 -10.79
N PRO A 13 4.67 -10.78 -11.68
CA PRO A 13 3.27 -10.92 -11.30
C PRO A 13 3.03 -12.15 -10.42
N GLY A 14 2.06 -12.08 -9.50
CA GLY A 14 1.70 -13.23 -8.66
C GLY A 14 2.37 -13.25 -7.28
N LEU A 15 3.16 -12.22 -6.94
CA LEU A 15 3.78 -12.10 -5.63
C LEU A 15 2.79 -11.58 -4.57
N LEU A 16 3.07 -11.93 -3.31
CA LEU A 16 2.29 -11.48 -2.16
C LEU A 16 2.31 -9.95 -2.05
N GLU A 17 1.22 -9.37 -1.53
CA GLU A 17 1.09 -7.92 -1.30
C GLU A 17 2.26 -7.35 -0.49
N SER A 18 2.72 -8.09 0.53
CA SER A 18 3.87 -7.72 1.36
C SER A 18 5.18 -7.58 0.58
N ILE A 19 5.35 -8.33 -0.51
CA ILE A 19 6.52 -8.21 -1.37
C ILE A 19 6.45 -6.91 -2.18
N TYR A 20 5.27 -6.58 -2.72
CA TYR A 20 5.05 -5.30 -3.39
C TYR A 20 5.21 -4.11 -2.45
N GLU A 21 4.75 -4.22 -1.21
CA GLU A 21 4.92 -3.20 -0.18
C GLU A 21 6.38 -2.88 0.09
N ILE A 22 7.19 -3.91 0.38
CA ILE A 22 8.61 -3.74 0.68
C ILE A 22 9.36 -3.18 -0.54
N SER A 23 9.03 -3.65 -1.75
CA SER A 23 9.63 -3.12 -2.98
C SER A 23 9.28 -1.64 -3.20
N LEU A 24 8.04 -1.24 -2.94
CA LEU A 24 7.61 0.15 -3.10
C LEU A 24 8.23 1.07 -2.04
N MET A 25 8.38 0.59 -0.80
CA MET A 25 9.13 1.31 0.22
C MET A 25 10.58 1.54 -0.20
N LYS A 26 11.22 0.55 -0.84
CA LYS A 26 12.59 0.73 -1.33
C LYS A 26 12.67 1.73 -2.48
N GLU A 27 11.70 1.71 -3.39
CA GLU A 27 11.60 2.69 -4.48
C GLU A 27 11.41 4.12 -3.95
N PHE A 28 10.59 4.29 -2.91
CA PHE A 28 10.41 5.58 -2.25
C PHE A 28 11.69 6.07 -1.57
N GLU A 29 12.42 5.18 -0.88
CA GLU A 29 13.72 5.51 -0.28
C GLU A 29 14.71 6.02 -1.33
N MET A 30 14.86 5.30 -2.46
CA MET A 30 15.76 5.69 -3.55
C MET A 30 15.40 7.03 -4.20
N ARG A 31 14.12 7.42 -4.12
CA ARG A 31 13.58 8.67 -4.66
C ARG A 31 13.49 9.79 -3.63
N ASN A 32 13.94 9.56 -2.39
CA ASN A 32 13.79 10.47 -1.26
C ASN A 32 12.33 10.89 -1.00
N ILE A 33 11.39 9.97 -1.21
CA ILE A 33 9.98 10.15 -0.87
C ILE A 33 9.79 9.66 0.57
N LYS A 34 9.21 10.50 1.43
CA LYS A 34 8.88 10.14 2.79
C LYS A 34 7.71 9.16 2.76
N ALA A 35 7.91 7.97 3.30
CA ALA A 35 6.84 6.99 3.44
C ALA A 35 7.00 6.19 4.73
N LEU A 36 5.87 5.75 5.29
CA LEU A 36 5.78 4.83 6.41
C LEU A 36 4.95 3.65 5.98
N ASN A 37 5.47 2.43 6.13
CA ASN A 37 4.66 1.24 5.91
C ASN A 37 4.05 0.74 7.22
N GLN A 38 2.94 0.02 7.09
CA GLN A 38 2.23 -0.61 8.21
C GLN A 38 1.88 0.40 9.32
N ALA A 39 1.53 1.63 8.92
CA ALA A 39 1.26 2.73 9.85
C ALA A 39 -0.04 2.46 10.62
N ALA A 40 0.06 2.42 11.95
CA ALA A 40 -1.09 2.17 12.82
C ALA A 40 -2.00 3.40 12.87
N ILE A 41 -3.31 3.16 12.75
CA ILE A 41 -4.32 4.22 12.87
C ILE A 41 -5.42 3.81 13.84
N LEU A 42 -5.98 4.81 14.53
CA LEU A 42 -7.16 4.63 15.34
C LEU A 42 -8.38 4.52 14.43
N LEU A 43 -9.14 3.43 14.57
CA LEU A 43 -10.34 3.21 13.79
C LEU A 43 -11.57 3.55 14.63
N PHE A 44 -12.34 4.53 14.19
CA PHE A 44 -13.62 4.88 14.82
C PHE A 44 -14.78 4.42 13.94
N TYR A 45 -15.74 3.72 14.54
CA TYR A 45 -17.01 3.38 13.90
C TYR A 45 -18.17 3.95 14.71
N LYS A 46 -18.92 4.89 14.11
CA LYS A 46 -20.04 5.59 14.77
C LYS A 46 -19.65 6.21 16.14
N GLY A 47 -18.43 6.73 16.24
CA GLY A 47 -17.91 7.34 17.47
C GLY A 47 -17.34 6.35 18.49
N TYR A 48 -17.41 5.04 18.23
CA TYR A 48 -16.75 4.02 19.05
C TYR A 48 -15.37 3.73 18.49
N GLU A 49 -14.35 3.83 19.33
CA GLU A 49 -13.01 3.33 19.00
C GLU A 49 -13.09 1.80 18.88
N LEU A 50 -12.66 1.29 17.73
CA LEU A 50 -12.54 -0.14 17.47
C LEU A 50 -11.13 -0.57 17.89
N ASN A 51 -11.04 -1.41 18.92
CA ASN A 51 -9.78 -1.98 19.43
C ASN A 51 -9.20 -3.04 18.48
N LYS A 52 -9.01 -2.68 17.21
CA LYS A 52 -8.36 -3.50 16.21
C LYS A 52 -7.08 -2.81 15.78
N ASP A 53 -5.99 -3.57 15.70
CA ASP A 53 -4.76 -3.12 15.06
C ASP A 53 -5.03 -2.96 13.56
N PHE A 54 -5.56 -1.80 13.18
CA PHE A 54 -5.71 -1.41 11.79
C PHE A 54 -4.43 -0.71 11.35
N ARG A 55 -3.85 -1.22 10.28
CA ARG A 55 -2.64 -0.69 9.66
C ARG A 55 -2.96 -0.41 8.21
N ILE A 56 -2.59 0.79 7.78
CA ILE A 56 -2.53 1.13 6.36
C ILE A 56 -1.21 0.62 5.81
N ASP A 57 -1.26 0.04 4.61
CA ASP A 57 -0.07 -0.59 4.01
C ASP A 57 1.06 0.43 3.86
N ILE A 58 0.81 1.59 3.23
CA ILE A 58 1.77 2.69 3.15
C ILE A 58 1.10 4.06 3.29
N LEU A 59 1.68 4.94 4.11
CA LEU A 59 1.40 6.37 4.18
C LEU A 59 2.58 7.15 3.59
N ALA A 60 2.38 7.78 2.43
CA ALA A 60 3.37 8.60 1.76
C ALA A 60 3.12 10.10 2.00
N GLU A 61 4.20 10.84 2.26
CA GLU A 61 4.21 12.30 2.49
C GLU A 61 3.19 12.77 3.53
N ASP A 62 2.84 11.91 4.50
CA ASP A 62 1.79 12.14 5.52
C ASP A 62 0.39 12.46 4.97
N GLU A 63 0.17 12.34 3.65
CA GLU A 63 -1.05 12.80 2.97
C GLU A 63 -1.70 11.73 2.09
N ILE A 64 -0.91 10.77 1.59
CA ILE A 64 -1.36 9.78 0.61
C ILE A 64 -1.34 8.39 1.22
N ILE A 65 -2.51 7.78 1.33
CA ILE A 65 -2.65 6.36 1.70
C ILE A 65 -2.56 5.52 0.43
N ILE A 66 -1.71 4.50 0.45
CA ILE A 66 -1.57 3.52 -0.61
C ILE A 66 -1.93 2.16 -0.02
N GLU A 67 -3.00 1.56 -0.55
CA GLU A 67 -3.40 0.19 -0.26
C GLU A 67 -2.93 -0.72 -1.39
N ILE A 68 -2.24 -1.79 -1.04
CA ILE A 68 -1.74 -2.76 -1.98
C ILE A 68 -2.73 -3.90 -2.01
N LYS A 69 -3.15 -4.28 -3.22
CA LYS A 69 -4.05 -5.41 -3.43
C LYS A 69 -3.51 -6.28 -4.54
N PHE A 70 -3.46 -7.57 -4.27
CA PHE A 70 -3.17 -8.59 -5.26
C PHE A 70 -4.43 -9.42 -5.50
N SER A 71 -4.75 -9.66 -6.77
CA SER A 71 -5.80 -10.59 -7.14
C SER A 71 -5.33 -11.44 -8.32
N GLU A 72 -5.51 -12.75 -8.21
CA GLU A 72 -5.24 -13.69 -9.31
C GLU A 72 -6.24 -13.51 -10.47
N ILE A 73 -7.44 -13.00 -10.17
CA ILE A 73 -8.52 -12.83 -11.13
C ILE A 73 -8.91 -11.36 -11.14
N MET A 74 -8.70 -10.70 -12.28
CA MET A 74 -9.19 -9.34 -12.48
C MET A 74 -10.72 -9.35 -12.57
N HIS A 75 -11.38 -9.00 -11.47
CA HIS A 75 -12.82 -8.79 -11.46
C HIS A 75 -13.17 -7.50 -12.23
N PRO A 76 -14.26 -7.45 -13.02
CA PRO A 76 -14.65 -6.24 -13.76
C PRO A 76 -14.87 -4.99 -12.90
N VAL A 77 -15.06 -5.17 -11.59
CA VAL A 77 -15.22 -4.06 -10.62
C VAL A 77 -13.90 -3.33 -10.35
N PHE A 78 -12.77 -3.91 -10.75
CA PHE A 78 -11.43 -3.32 -10.60
C PHE A 78 -10.99 -2.53 -11.84
N GLU A 79 -11.85 -2.42 -12.88
CA GLU A 79 -11.61 -1.51 -14.00
C GLU A 79 -11.85 -0.06 -13.55
N ALA A 80 -10.91 0.83 -13.90
CA ALA A 80 -10.92 2.25 -13.55
C ALA A 80 -11.72 3.09 -14.54
#